data_AF-A0A9K3L7F5-F1
#
_entry.id   AF-A0A9K3L7F5-F1
#
_cell.length_a   1.000
_cell.length_b   1.000
_cell.length_c   1.000
_cell.angle_alpha   90.00
_cell.angle_beta   90.00
_cell.angle_gamma   90.00
#
_symmetry.space_group_name_H-M   'P 1'
#
loop_
_entity.id
_entity.type
_entity.pdbx_description
1 polymer ?
#
loop_
_entity_poly.entity_id
_entity_poly.type
_entity_poly.pdbx_seq_one_letter_code
_entity_poly.pdbx_strand_id
1 'polypeptide(L)'
;MPARGNANPTGLRRRHGHHNKGSLRSIQNILFVTLVVLGLIYYRVSVYLLQGGKTAAKGTVHNHRPLDTQYIHELQEQGLLLPSKTLNTYQEWRDYATQLASLTPEKIVKTLKLLDPFGVRTFEAKLLEAESEKKAFLTQEELRSIFPCPTSSTTQQQEQQRITLPDQRNSDKARAFRNGTEPYFLFFQHLRKAGGTNFCSLAQHNLPKKQVPKYYCMPDYYWEAPGRPCAGCFSRFDTKTITKHMKEDGHKILGNEWDAFDPDHYFDLPATFATSFRRPLDRALSQFRFECIEDRGCKIKNVTKWWDKRSKDLTNVYVWTFSNEGVRKLSIGTTKADSERRQKVLGRALDVVARFNLVMAMEWLAYAPNHVQRVLGFRDTKTLTERVRPHIAQHKRDDGQERNVMGAAGIAKASWTPENYLPPETYTRMSHDLALDEILTDAARRMFLERLVCDDVSMFD
;
A
#
# COMPACT_ATOMS: atom_id res chain seq x y z
N MET A 1 -17.30 56.68 33.84
CA MET A 1 -16.77 58.05 33.66
C MET A 1 -15.73 58.03 32.53
N PRO A 2 -15.63 59.09 31.71
CA PRO A 2 -16.13 59.18 30.33
C PRO A 2 -14.97 59.16 29.30
N ALA A 3 -15.08 59.35 27.97
CA ALA A 3 -15.92 60.16 27.09
C ALA A 3 -15.73 59.63 25.63
N ARG A 4 -16.78 59.50 24.79
CA ARG A 4 -17.27 60.46 23.77
C ARG A 4 -16.17 61.11 22.90
N GLY A 5 -16.36 61.04 21.57
CA GLY A 5 -15.71 61.92 20.60
C GLY A 5 -16.11 61.67 19.15
N ASN A 6 -17.24 62.26 18.73
CA ASN A 6 -17.65 62.47 17.33
C ASN A 6 -16.60 63.25 16.52
N ALA A 7 -16.54 63.05 15.20
CA ALA A 7 -16.61 64.15 14.22
C ALA A 7 -16.83 63.63 12.81
N ASN A 8 -17.56 64.44 12.04
CA ASN A 8 -18.22 64.16 10.76
C ASN A 8 -17.39 64.85 9.62
N PRO A 9 -17.92 65.18 8.41
CA PRO A 9 -17.33 64.76 7.14
C PRO A 9 -16.75 65.90 6.28
N THR A 10 -16.03 65.55 5.21
CA THR A 10 -15.77 66.40 4.03
C THR A 10 -16.03 65.51 2.81
N GLY A 11 -16.81 65.84 1.78
CA GLY A 11 -17.09 67.13 1.16
C GLY A 11 -16.43 67.13 -0.21
N LEU A 12 -17.06 66.59 -1.26
CA LEU A 12 -16.57 66.75 -2.65
C LEU A 12 -17.68 66.64 -3.71
N ARG A 13 -18.09 67.83 -4.16
CA ARG A 13 -18.41 68.27 -5.54
C ARG A 13 -19.23 67.35 -6.46
N ARG A 14 -20.48 67.79 -6.67
CA ARG A 14 -21.24 67.62 -7.92
C ARG A 14 -20.47 68.26 -9.10
N ARG A 15 -20.23 67.49 -10.17
CA ARG A 15 -20.03 68.00 -11.53
C ARG A 15 -21.12 67.45 -12.42
N HIS A 16 -21.89 68.35 -13.03
CA HIS A 16 -22.77 68.05 -14.15
C HIS A 16 -21.92 67.67 -15.37
N GLY A 17 -22.23 66.54 -15.99
CA GLY A 17 -21.64 66.08 -17.24
C GLY A 17 -22.74 65.74 -18.24
N HIS A 18 -22.70 66.41 -19.38
CA HIS A 18 -23.64 66.30 -20.49
C HIS A 18 -23.82 64.86 -21.01
N HIS A 19 -25.07 64.48 -21.22
CA HIS A 19 -25.48 63.28 -21.94
C HIS A 19 -25.05 63.34 -23.41
N ASN A 20 -24.11 62.48 -23.79
CA ASN A 20 -23.80 62.19 -25.20
C ASN A 20 -24.56 60.93 -25.62
N LYS A 21 -25.78 61.09 -26.13
CA LYS A 21 -26.66 60.00 -26.63
C LYS A 21 -26.24 59.54 -28.04
N GLY A 22 -24.96 59.23 -28.24
CA GLY A 22 -24.39 58.87 -29.54
C GLY A 22 -23.61 57.55 -29.60
N SER A 23 -23.53 56.77 -28.52
CA SER A 23 -22.61 55.62 -28.46
C SER A 23 -23.15 54.35 -27.79
N LEU A 24 -24.45 54.24 -27.52
CA LEU A 24 -25.00 53.00 -26.93
C LEU A 24 -25.18 51.87 -27.95
N ARG A 25 -25.54 52.19 -29.20
CA ARG A 25 -25.69 51.17 -30.27
C ARG A 25 -24.36 50.54 -30.66
N SER A 26 -23.26 51.30 -30.63
CA SER A 26 -21.92 50.79 -30.94
C SER A 26 -21.43 49.79 -29.89
N ILE A 27 -21.63 50.10 -28.60
CA ILE A 27 -21.22 49.21 -27.50
C ILE A 27 -22.05 47.93 -27.49
N GLN A 28 -23.36 48.01 -27.74
CA GLN A 28 -24.22 46.82 -27.83
C GLN A 28 -23.81 45.91 -28.99
N ASN A 29 -23.45 46.48 -30.14
CA ASN A 29 -22.98 45.70 -31.29
C ASN A 29 -21.64 45.02 -31.01
N ILE A 30 -20.69 45.72 -30.37
CA ILE A 30 -19.40 45.15 -29.98
C ILE A 30 -19.59 44.00 -28.98
N LEU A 31 -20.48 44.18 -27.99
CA LEU A 31 -20.76 43.15 -26.98
C LEU A 31 -21.41 41.91 -27.61
N PHE A 32 -22.35 42.12 -28.54
CA PHE A 32 -23.01 41.04 -29.27
C PHE A 32 -22.02 40.24 -30.12
N VAL A 33 -21.16 40.92 -30.90
CA VAL A 33 -20.12 40.26 -31.71
C VAL A 33 -19.15 39.48 -30.81
N THR A 34 -18.75 40.05 -29.68
CA THR A 34 -17.86 39.38 -28.72
C THR A 34 -18.48 38.10 -28.15
N LEU A 35 -19.76 38.15 -27.78
CA LEU A 35 -20.49 36.97 -27.26
C LEU A 35 -20.65 35.88 -28.33
N VAL A 36 -20.91 36.24 -29.58
CA VAL A 36 -21.00 35.28 -30.69
C VAL A 36 -19.64 34.61 -30.93
N VAL A 37 -18.54 35.38 -30.93
CA VAL A 37 -17.19 34.82 -31.10
C VAL A 37 -16.83 33.89 -29.95
N LEU A 38 -17.11 34.28 -28.70
CA LEU A 38 -16.88 33.41 -27.53
C LEU A 38 -17.72 32.13 -27.58
N GLY A 39 -18.98 32.23 -28.03
CA GLY A 39 -19.85 31.07 -28.24
C GLY A 39 -19.31 30.11 -29.31
N LEU A 40 -18.78 30.62 -30.41
CA LEU A 40 -18.16 29.81 -31.47
C LEU A 40 -16.85 29.15 -31.01
N ILE A 41 -16.04 29.85 -30.21
CA ILE A 41 -14.83 29.28 -29.59
C ILE A 41 -15.22 28.16 -28.63
N TYR A 42 -16.21 28.41 -27.75
CA TYR A 42 -16.70 27.40 -26.82
C TYR A 42 -17.25 26.17 -27.55
N TYR A 43 -18.02 26.37 -28.62
CA TYR A 43 -18.53 25.28 -29.47
C TYR A 43 -17.39 24.49 -30.12
N ARG A 44 -16.40 25.16 -30.72
CA ARG A 44 -15.22 24.50 -31.31
C ARG A 44 -14.42 23.68 -30.29
N VAL A 45 -14.20 24.23 -29.09
CA VAL A 45 -13.51 23.53 -28.00
C VAL A 45 -14.34 22.34 -27.50
N SER A 46 -15.66 22.51 -27.35
CA SER A 46 -16.56 21.43 -26.93
C SER A 46 -16.61 20.31 -27.96
N VAL A 47 -16.70 20.63 -29.25
CA VAL A 47 -16.64 19.66 -30.35
C VAL A 47 -15.28 18.98 -30.39
N TYR A 48 -14.17 19.72 -30.21
CA TYR A 48 -12.83 19.14 -30.16
C TYR A 48 -12.65 18.19 -28.96
N LEU A 49 -13.18 18.53 -27.79
CA LEU A 49 -13.16 17.64 -26.62
C LEU A 49 -14.05 16.41 -26.80
N LEU A 50 -15.21 16.57 -27.45
CA LEU A 50 -16.12 15.45 -27.75
C LEU A 50 -15.61 14.55 -28.89
N GLN A 51 -14.89 15.09 -29.87
CA GLN A 51 -14.28 14.33 -30.96
C GLN A 51 -12.91 13.74 -30.56
N GLY A 52 -12.15 14.44 -29.71
CA GLY A 52 -10.87 13.99 -29.15
C GLY A 52 -11.00 12.85 -28.13
N GLY A 53 -12.22 12.56 -27.65
CA GLY A 53 -12.52 11.39 -26.82
C GLY A 53 -12.74 10.08 -27.59
N LYS A 54 -12.74 10.11 -28.94
CA LYS A 54 -13.00 8.93 -29.78
C LYS A 54 -11.80 8.39 -30.56
N THR A 55 -10.59 8.89 -30.30
CA THR A 55 -9.40 8.04 -30.49
C THR A 55 -9.31 7.11 -29.29
N ALA A 56 -10.19 6.10 -29.29
CA ALA A 56 -9.88 4.85 -28.63
C ALA A 56 -8.46 4.49 -29.06
N ALA A 57 -7.61 4.28 -28.06
CA ALA A 57 -6.32 3.67 -28.23
C ALA A 57 -6.53 2.33 -28.94
N LYS A 58 -6.50 2.33 -30.28
CA LYS A 58 -6.01 1.20 -31.03
C LYS A 58 -4.55 1.11 -30.60
N GLY A 59 -4.31 0.31 -29.56
CA GLY A 59 -2.98 -0.04 -29.14
C GLY A 59 -2.24 -0.48 -30.38
N THR A 60 -1.28 0.33 -30.80
CA THR A 60 -0.17 -0.14 -31.62
C THR A 60 0.42 -1.28 -30.81
N VAL A 61 0.08 -2.51 -31.18
CA VAL A 61 0.79 -3.70 -30.76
C VAL A 61 2.18 -3.53 -31.37
N HIS A 62 3.04 -2.78 -30.67
CA HIS A 62 4.45 -2.80 -30.95
C HIS A 62 4.87 -4.25 -30.76
N ASN A 63 5.32 -4.88 -31.85
CA ASN A 63 5.97 -6.17 -31.86
C ASN A 63 7.26 -6.09 -31.01
N HIS A 64 7.13 -6.10 -29.68
CA HIS A 64 8.24 -6.19 -28.71
C HIS A 64 8.68 -7.63 -28.45
N ARG A 65 8.07 -8.61 -29.12
CA ARG A 65 8.36 -10.05 -28.96
C ARG A 65 9.84 -10.49 -29.06
N PRO A 66 10.74 -9.87 -29.87
CA PRO A 66 12.11 -10.38 -29.95
C PRO A 66 12.95 -10.14 -28.68
N LEU A 67 12.75 -9.01 -28.01
CA LEU A 67 13.57 -8.59 -26.85
C LEU A 67 13.22 -9.38 -25.58
N ASP A 68 11.98 -9.83 -25.46
CA ASP A 68 11.54 -10.63 -24.31
C ASP A 68 12.07 -12.06 -24.40
N THR A 69 12.12 -12.66 -25.60
CA THR A 69 12.67 -14.01 -25.79
C THR A 69 14.16 -14.08 -25.47
N GLN A 70 14.95 -13.09 -25.89
CA GLN A 70 16.38 -13.04 -25.57
C GLN A 70 16.63 -12.89 -24.07
N TYR A 71 15.85 -12.04 -23.39
CA TYR A 71 15.97 -11.84 -21.95
C TYR A 71 15.56 -13.09 -21.14
N ILE A 72 14.51 -13.78 -21.57
CA ILE A 72 14.10 -15.07 -21.01
C ILE A 72 15.23 -16.09 -21.19
N HIS A 73 15.85 -16.16 -22.37
CA HIS A 73 17.00 -17.05 -22.59
C HIS A 73 18.17 -16.72 -21.64
N GLU A 74 18.49 -15.43 -21.46
CA GLU A 74 19.54 -14.98 -20.54
C GLU A 74 19.25 -15.39 -19.08
N LEU A 75 17.99 -15.28 -18.64
CA LEU A 75 17.57 -15.73 -17.32
C LEU A 75 17.64 -17.27 -17.19
N GLN A 76 17.35 -18.02 -18.26
CA GLN A 76 17.53 -19.49 -18.28
C GLN A 76 18.99 -19.88 -18.15
N GLU A 77 19.88 -19.23 -18.90
CA GLU A 77 21.33 -19.44 -18.81
C GLU A 77 21.90 -19.12 -17.41
N GLN A 78 21.30 -18.15 -16.73
CA GLN A 78 21.63 -17.80 -15.34
C GLN A 78 21.00 -18.74 -14.29
N GLY A 79 20.20 -19.73 -14.72
CA GLY A 79 19.49 -20.65 -13.83
C GLY A 79 18.33 -20.02 -13.06
N LEU A 80 17.91 -18.80 -13.45
CA LEU A 80 16.88 -18.00 -12.77
C LEU A 80 15.47 -18.23 -13.33
N LEU A 81 15.36 -18.89 -14.47
CA LEU A 81 14.10 -19.43 -14.94
C LEU A 81 14.01 -20.88 -14.48
N LEU A 82 13.02 -21.15 -13.63
CA LEU A 82 12.69 -22.51 -13.25
C LEU A 82 12.38 -23.29 -14.53
N PRO A 83 13.11 -24.39 -14.81
CA PRO A 83 12.82 -25.23 -15.97
C PRO A 83 11.52 -25.98 -15.70
N SER A 84 10.35 -25.38 -15.96
CA SER A 84 9.03 -26.03 -15.79
C SER A 84 8.77 -26.65 -14.40
N LYS A 85 9.70 -26.48 -13.45
CA LYS A 85 9.71 -27.23 -12.20
C LYS A 85 8.81 -26.46 -11.25
N THR A 86 7.69 -27.08 -10.93
CA THR A 86 6.74 -26.54 -9.95
C THR A 86 7.49 -26.34 -8.64
N LEU A 87 7.47 -25.12 -8.10
CA LEU A 87 7.97 -24.83 -6.77
C LEU A 87 7.00 -25.48 -5.78
N ASN A 88 7.45 -26.58 -5.18
CA ASN A 88 6.64 -27.53 -4.42
C ASN A 88 6.86 -27.41 -2.91
N THR A 89 7.69 -26.46 -2.46
CA THR A 89 7.87 -26.18 -1.03
C THR A 89 8.09 -24.69 -0.80
N TYR A 90 7.80 -24.23 0.43
CA TYR A 90 8.24 -22.90 0.86
C TYR A 90 9.75 -22.69 0.64
N GLN A 91 10.59 -23.69 0.89
CA GLN A 91 12.04 -23.57 0.76
C GLN A 91 12.45 -23.30 -0.70
N GLU A 92 11.92 -24.07 -1.66
CA GLU A 92 12.19 -23.84 -3.08
C GLU A 92 11.72 -22.46 -3.54
N TRP A 93 10.55 -22.03 -3.07
CA TRP A 93 10.02 -20.71 -3.38
C TRP A 93 10.84 -19.57 -2.76
N ARG A 94 11.30 -19.75 -1.52
CA ARG A 94 12.18 -18.82 -0.81
C ARG A 94 13.53 -18.73 -1.53
N ASP A 95 14.08 -19.87 -1.95
CA ASP A 95 15.33 -19.93 -2.70
C ASP A 95 15.18 -19.21 -4.05
N TYR A 96 14.05 -19.40 -4.73
CA TYR A 96 13.73 -18.64 -5.94
C TYR A 96 13.63 -17.13 -5.69
N ALA A 97 12.89 -16.70 -4.66
CA ALA A 97 12.75 -15.28 -4.33
C ALA A 97 14.10 -14.65 -3.93
N THR A 98 14.95 -15.37 -3.21
CA THR A 98 16.31 -14.91 -2.90
C THR A 98 17.17 -14.87 -4.16
N GLN A 99 17.14 -15.89 -5.02
CA GLN A 99 17.82 -15.85 -6.31
C GLN A 99 17.40 -14.63 -7.16
N LEU A 100 16.13 -14.23 -7.16
CA LEU A 100 15.72 -12.95 -7.77
C LEU A 100 16.45 -11.76 -7.16
N ALA A 101 16.60 -11.70 -5.84
CA ALA A 101 17.37 -10.63 -5.18
C ALA A 101 18.88 -10.63 -5.52
N SER A 102 19.40 -11.71 -6.11
CA SER A 102 20.76 -11.77 -6.62
C SER A 102 20.98 -10.87 -7.85
N LEU A 103 19.91 -10.61 -8.62
CA LEU A 103 19.91 -9.79 -9.82
C LEU A 103 20.19 -8.30 -9.51
N THR A 104 20.48 -7.53 -10.57
CA THR A 104 20.49 -6.06 -10.48
C THR A 104 19.05 -5.54 -10.28
N PRO A 105 18.85 -4.38 -9.64
CA PRO A 105 17.52 -3.82 -9.44
C PRO A 105 16.67 -3.68 -10.70
N GLU A 106 17.29 -3.30 -11.82
CA GLU A 106 16.63 -3.24 -13.13
C GLU A 106 16.12 -4.61 -13.57
N LYS A 107 16.98 -5.63 -13.50
CA LYS A 107 16.62 -7.00 -13.84
C LYS A 107 15.54 -7.56 -12.92
N ILE A 108 15.55 -7.22 -11.62
CA ILE A 108 14.47 -7.60 -10.69
C ILE A 108 13.13 -7.04 -11.17
N VAL A 109 13.04 -5.72 -11.37
CA VAL A 109 11.79 -5.05 -11.78
C VAL A 109 11.30 -5.59 -13.13
N LYS A 110 12.22 -5.80 -14.08
CA LYS A 110 11.90 -6.38 -15.39
C LYS A 110 11.38 -7.82 -15.26
N THR A 111 12.05 -8.66 -14.46
CA THR A 111 11.66 -10.07 -14.24
C THR A 111 10.28 -10.16 -13.59
N LEU A 112 10.00 -9.37 -12.55
CA LEU A 112 8.70 -9.36 -11.87
C LEU A 112 7.56 -8.96 -12.83
N LYS A 113 7.81 -8.00 -13.72
CA LYS A 113 6.82 -7.56 -14.72
C LYS A 113 6.58 -8.59 -15.82
N LEU A 114 7.63 -9.24 -16.31
CA LEU A 114 7.56 -10.15 -17.45
C LEU A 114 7.09 -11.55 -17.05
N LEU A 115 7.62 -12.09 -15.97
CA LEU A 115 7.40 -13.48 -15.57
C LEU A 115 6.29 -13.63 -14.52
N ASP A 116 5.99 -12.57 -13.76
CA ASP A 116 5.05 -12.59 -12.62
C ASP A 116 5.17 -13.86 -11.77
N PRO A 117 6.36 -14.15 -11.21
CA PRO A 117 6.62 -15.46 -10.62
C PRO A 117 5.79 -15.76 -9.37
N PHE A 118 5.15 -14.75 -8.79
CA PHE A 118 4.23 -14.89 -7.65
C PHE A 118 2.76 -15.03 -8.10
N GLY A 119 2.46 -14.81 -9.39
CA GLY A 119 1.11 -14.85 -9.96
C GLY A 119 0.21 -13.70 -9.52
N VAL A 120 0.74 -12.74 -8.78
CA VAL A 120 -0.04 -11.67 -8.13
C VAL A 120 -0.40 -10.54 -9.09
N ARG A 121 0.42 -10.30 -10.11
CA ARG A 121 0.17 -9.25 -11.12
C ARG A 121 -0.86 -9.73 -12.14
N THR A 122 -0.75 -10.99 -12.55
CA THR A 122 -1.74 -11.68 -13.39
C THR A 122 -3.08 -11.75 -12.68
N PHE A 123 -3.08 -12.13 -11.40
CA PHE A 123 -4.28 -12.08 -10.57
C PHE A 123 -4.88 -10.67 -10.48
N GLU A 124 -4.06 -9.64 -10.21
CA GLU A 124 -4.55 -8.26 -10.13
C GLU A 124 -5.21 -7.80 -11.44
N ALA A 125 -4.63 -8.15 -12.59
CA ALA A 125 -5.23 -7.84 -13.89
C ALA A 125 -6.59 -8.54 -14.08
N LYS A 126 -6.66 -9.86 -13.83
CA LYS A 126 -7.91 -10.64 -13.90
C LYS A 126 -8.97 -10.14 -12.93
N LEU A 127 -8.57 -9.77 -11.72
CA LEU A 127 -9.45 -9.24 -10.70
C LEU A 127 -10.08 -7.92 -11.17
N LEU A 128 -9.27 -6.99 -11.69
CA LEU A 128 -9.76 -5.72 -12.21
C LEU A 128 -10.72 -5.90 -13.39
N GLU A 129 -10.40 -6.80 -14.32
CA GLU A 129 -11.26 -7.16 -15.44
C GLU A 129 -12.62 -7.70 -14.94
N ALA A 130 -12.61 -8.72 -14.09
CA ALA A 130 -13.82 -9.35 -13.57
C ALA A 130 -14.69 -8.39 -12.74
N GLU A 131 -14.09 -7.55 -11.89
CA GLU A 131 -14.82 -6.55 -11.11
C GLU A 131 -15.40 -5.43 -12.00
N SER A 132 -14.67 -5.01 -13.05
CA SER A 132 -15.18 -4.02 -14.02
C SER A 132 -16.35 -4.56 -14.84
N GLU A 133 -16.30 -5.82 -15.27
CA GLU A 133 -17.41 -6.47 -15.97
C GLU A 133 -18.64 -6.63 -15.08
N LYS A 134 -18.44 -7.02 -13.83
CA LYS A 134 -19.51 -7.27 -12.86
C LYS A 134 -20.06 -5.99 -12.22
N LYS A 135 -19.28 -4.90 -12.23
CA LYS A 135 -19.55 -3.65 -11.49
C LYS A 135 -19.75 -3.86 -9.99
N ALA A 136 -19.05 -4.84 -9.43
CA ALA A 136 -19.08 -5.19 -8.01
C ALA A 136 -17.83 -5.97 -7.61
N PHE A 137 -17.56 -6.04 -6.31
CA PHE A 137 -16.56 -6.97 -5.76
C PHE A 137 -16.96 -8.41 -6.04
N LEU A 138 -15.95 -9.27 -6.19
CA LEU A 138 -16.14 -10.70 -6.36
C LEU A 138 -16.59 -11.35 -5.05
N THR A 139 -17.39 -12.41 -5.13
CA THR A 139 -17.60 -13.31 -3.99
C THR A 139 -16.33 -14.15 -3.75
N GLN A 140 -16.27 -14.87 -2.63
CA GLN A 140 -15.14 -15.75 -2.33
C GLN A 140 -15.00 -16.87 -3.39
N GLU A 141 -16.12 -17.39 -3.89
CA GLU A 141 -16.17 -18.43 -4.92
C GLU A 141 -15.65 -17.92 -6.27
N GLU A 142 -16.01 -16.68 -6.64
CA GLU A 142 -15.52 -16.03 -7.84
C GLU A 142 -14.04 -15.67 -7.72
N LEU A 143 -13.58 -15.26 -6.54
CA LEU A 143 -12.16 -15.04 -6.30
C LEU A 143 -11.34 -16.34 -6.49
N ARG A 144 -11.90 -17.47 -6.03
CA ARG A 144 -11.31 -18.81 -6.22
C ARG A 144 -11.29 -19.25 -7.68
N SER A 145 -12.19 -18.75 -8.55
CA SER A 145 -12.18 -19.11 -9.96
C SER A 145 -11.03 -18.46 -10.72
N ILE A 146 -10.65 -17.22 -10.35
CA ILE A 146 -9.53 -16.50 -10.97
C ILE A 146 -8.17 -16.80 -10.30
N PHE A 147 -8.19 -17.21 -9.02
CA PHE A 147 -7.02 -17.66 -8.27
C PHE A 147 -7.40 -18.92 -7.46
N PRO A 148 -7.34 -20.11 -8.09
CA PRO A 148 -7.64 -21.34 -7.39
C PRO A 148 -6.62 -21.56 -6.27
N CYS A 149 -7.08 -22.15 -5.17
CA CYS A 149 -6.13 -22.64 -4.16
C CYS A 149 -5.14 -23.59 -4.85
N PRO A 150 -3.82 -23.38 -4.74
CA PRO A 150 -2.85 -24.29 -5.32
C PRO A 150 -2.96 -25.65 -4.61
N THR A 151 -3.81 -26.52 -5.14
CA THR A 151 -3.99 -27.89 -4.67
C THR A 151 -3.31 -28.84 -5.63
N SER A 152 -2.66 -29.86 -5.07
CA SER A 152 -2.16 -31.01 -5.79
C SER A 152 -3.33 -31.75 -6.44
N SER A 153 -3.69 -31.39 -7.66
CA SER A 153 -4.70 -32.14 -8.40
C SER A 153 -4.17 -33.55 -8.71
N THR A 154 -4.68 -34.51 -7.93
CA THR A 154 -4.98 -35.89 -8.34
C THR A 154 -3.84 -36.73 -8.91
N THR A 155 -2.92 -37.21 -8.07
CA THR A 155 -2.51 -38.64 -7.94
C THR A 155 -1.33 -38.77 -6.96
N GLN A 156 -1.62 -39.30 -5.77
CA GLN A 156 -0.76 -39.84 -4.69
C GLN A 156 0.68 -39.35 -4.36
N GLN A 157 1.35 -38.44 -5.07
CA GLN A 157 2.74 -38.07 -4.71
C GLN A 157 3.25 -36.73 -5.29
N GLN A 158 2.39 -35.70 -5.41
CA GLN A 158 2.86 -34.34 -5.70
C GLN A 158 2.47 -33.38 -4.59
N GLU A 159 3.35 -33.28 -3.61
CA GLU A 159 3.24 -32.41 -2.44
C GLU A 159 3.46 -30.93 -2.82
N GLN A 160 2.43 -30.11 -2.55
CA GLN A 160 2.44 -28.71 -2.08
C GLN A 160 3.06 -27.58 -2.93
N GLN A 161 2.39 -27.12 -3.99
CA GLN A 161 2.69 -25.83 -4.68
C GLN A 161 2.39 -24.55 -3.86
N ARG A 162 2.33 -24.65 -2.53
CA ARG A 162 1.85 -23.60 -1.64
C ARG A 162 3.00 -22.96 -0.91
N ILE A 163 3.15 -21.64 -1.08
CA ILE A 163 4.21 -20.88 -0.41
C ILE A 163 3.92 -20.70 1.08
N THR A 164 2.68 -20.95 1.50
CA THR A 164 2.30 -20.90 2.92
C THR A 164 2.50 -22.24 3.64
N LEU A 165 3.05 -23.26 2.97
CA LEU A 165 3.33 -24.58 3.54
C LEU A 165 4.84 -24.94 3.52
N PRO A 166 5.38 -25.55 4.60
CA PRO A 166 4.69 -25.84 5.86
C PRO A 166 4.28 -24.55 6.57
N ASP A 167 3.17 -24.60 7.29
CA ASP A 167 2.66 -23.43 7.99
C ASP A 167 3.59 -23.06 9.16
N GLN A 168 4.21 -21.89 9.07
CA GLN A 168 5.17 -21.39 10.07
C GLN A 168 4.50 -20.54 11.16
N ARG A 169 3.18 -20.34 11.07
CA ARG A 169 2.43 -19.55 12.05
C ARG A 169 2.28 -20.32 13.36
N ASN A 170 2.32 -19.58 14.47
CA ASN A 170 1.88 -20.14 15.74
C ASN A 170 0.36 -19.94 15.90
N SER A 171 -0.42 -20.99 15.62
CA SER A 171 -1.88 -20.97 15.71
C SER A 171 -2.40 -20.83 17.14
N ASP A 172 -1.65 -21.33 18.13
CA ASP A 172 -2.07 -21.30 19.52
C ASP A 172 -2.11 -19.87 20.05
N LYS A 173 -1.16 -19.02 19.66
CA LYS A 173 -1.17 -17.59 20.01
C LYS A 173 -2.37 -16.87 19.40
N ALA A 174 -2.70 -17.16 18.13
CA ALA A 174 -3.88 -16.62 17.45
C ALA A 174 -5.19 -17.05 18.14
N ARG A 175 -5.31 -18.33 18.46
CA ARG A 175 -6.47 -18.89 19.18
C ARG A 175 -6.60 -18.28 20.57
N ALA A 176 -5.51 -18.17 21.33
CA ALA A 176 -5.52 -17.61 22.67
C ALA A 176 -5.93 -16.12 22.67
N PHE A 177 -5.43 -15.32 21.73
CA PHE A 177 -5.87 -13.94 21.55
C PHE A 177 -7.37 -13.85 21.21
N ARG A 178 -7.82 -14.64 20.21
CA ARG A 178 -9.23 -14.69 19.77
C ARG A 178 -10.17 -15.07 20.91
N ASN A 179 -9.74 -15.97 21.79
CA ASN A 179 -10.50 -16.42 22.96
C ASN A 179 -10.39 -15.44 24.16
N GLY A 180 -9.65 -14.34 24.03
CA GLY A 180 -9.46 -13.36 25.10
C GLY A 180 -8.59 -13.86 26.26
N THR A 181 -7.81 -14.93 26.06
CA THR A 181 -6.94 -15.51 27.09
C THR A 181 -5.82 -14.56 27.46
N GLU A 182 -5.61 -14.29 28.75
CA GLU A 182 -4.45 -13.53 29.22
C GLU A 182 -3.20 -14.42 29.26
N PRO A 183 -1.99 -13.89 28.99
CA PRO A 183 -1.67 -12.48 28.71
C PRO A 183 -1.67 -12.15 27.20
N TYR A 184 -2.46 -12.85 26.38
CA TYR A 184 -2.34 -12.74 24.93
C TYR A 184 -2.89 -11.43 24.38
N PHE A 185 -2.14 -10.83 23.46
CA PHE A 185 -2.48 -9.58 22.78
C PHE A 185 -2.15 -9.64 21.27
N LEU A 186 -2.51 -8.60 20.54
CA LEU A 186 -2.21 -8.45 19.11
C LEU A 186 -0.99 -7.57 18.91
N PHE A 187 0.06 -8.08 18.29
CA PHE A 187 1.21 -7.30 17.84
C PHE A 187 1.00 -6.92 16.38
N PHE A 188 0.95 -5.62 16.08
CA PHE A 188 0.84 -5.12 14.72
C PHE A 188 2.13 -4.44 14.28
N GLN A 189 2.83 -5.03 13.32
CA GLN A 189 3.97 -4.36 12.67
C GLN A 189 3.43 -3.34 11.67
N HIS A 190 3.42 -2.08 12.08
CA HIS A 190 2.95 -0.94 11.34
C HIS A 190 4.00 -0.51 10.30
N LEU A 191 3.77 -0.87 9.03
CA LEU A 191 4.58 -0.37 7.94
C LEU A 191 4.08 1.02 7.50
N ARG A 192 4.96 2.03 7.53
CA ARG A 192 4.60 3.43 7.26
C ARG A 192 3.88 3.58 5.92
N LYS A 193 2.66 4.14 5.94
CA LYS A 193 1.75 4.31 4.79
C LYS A 193 1.30 3.02 4.09
N ALA A 194 1.40 1.90 4.78
CA ALA A 194 0.88 0.61 4.33
C ALA A 194 -0.38 0.18 5.10
N GLY A 195 -1.20 1.13 5.57
CA GLY A 195 -2.54 0.84 6.07
C GLY A 195 -2.78 0.84 7.58
N GLY A 196 -1.78 1.10 8.41
CA GLY A 196 -1.96 0.91 9.85
C GLY A 196 -2.98 1.85 10.54
N THR A 197 -3.34 2.99 9.95
CA THR A 197 -4.50 3.78 10.43
C THR A 197 -5.83 3.06 10.24
N ASN A 198 -5.98 2.30 9.15
CA ASN A 198 -7.18 1.49 8.91
C ASN A 198 -7.21 0.32 9.90
N PHE A 199 -6.07 -0.32 10.14
CA PHE A 199 -5.96 -1.40 11.12
C PHE A 199 -6.29 -0.93 12.54
N CYS A 200 -5.82 0.24 12.95
CA CYS A 200 -6.17 0.75 14.26
C CYS A 200 -7.67 1.10 14.37
N SER A 201 -8.28 1.61 13.28
CA SER A 201 -9.74 1.79 13.23
C SER A 201 -10.45 0.44 13.39
N LEU A 202 -10.00 -0.59 12.67
CA LEU A 202 -10.54 -1.95 12.80
C LEU A 202 -10.47 -2.45 14.25
N ALA A 203 -9.33 -2.27 14.94
CA ALA A 203 -9.18 -2.65 16.33
C ALA A 203 -10.14 -1.89 17.26
N GLN A 204 -10.30 -0.57 17.09
CA GLN A 204 -11.21 0.27 17.88
C GLN A 204 -12.69 -0.14 17.76
N HIS A 205 -13.07 -0.75 16.64
CA HIS A 205 -14.43 -1.27 16.42
C HIS A 205 -14.68 -2.64 17.07
N ASN A 206 -13.61 -3.40 17.38
CA ASN A 206 -13.72 -4.78 17.87
C ASN A 206 -13.24 -4.98 19.30
N LEU A 207 -12.52 -4.01 19.85
CA LEU A 207 -12.00 -4.04 21.21
C LEU A 207 -12.60 -2.89 22.02
N PRO A 208 -12.90 -3.09 23.33
CA PRO A 208 -13.23 -2.01 24.24
C PRO A 208 -12.22 -0.86 24.16
N LYS A 209 -12.71 0.39 24.19
CA LYS A 209 -11.87 1.60 24.05
C LYS A 209 -10.65 1.65 24.99
N LYS A 210 -10.78 1.09 26.20
CA LYS A 210 -9.69 1.01 27.19
C LYS A 210 -8.58 0.02 26.82
N GLN A 211 -8.88 -0.96 25.96
CA GLN A 211 -7.94 -1.98 25.51
C GLN A 211 -7.16 -1.57 24.26
N VAL A 212 -7.45 -0.40 23.70
CA VAL A 212 -6.80 0.11 22.49
C VAL A 212 -6.03 1.38 22.83
N PRO A 213 -4.69 1.40 22.70
CA PRO A 213 -3.91 2.62 22.87
C PRO A 213 -4.40 3.75 21.96
N LYS A 214 -4.45 4.98 22.48
CA LYS A 214 -5.02 6.13 21.78
C LYS A 214 -4.23 6.51 20.52
N TYR A 215 -2.90 6.42 20.57
CA TYR A 215 -2.04 6.89 19.50
C TYR A 215 -1.78 5.78 18.46
N TYR A 216 -2.66 5.67 17.47
CA TYR A 216 -2.54 4.66 16.38
C TYR A 216 -2.31 3.22 16.88
N CYS A 217 -2.94 2.86 18.00
CA CYS A 217 -2.78 1.55 18.62
C CYS A 217 -1.36 1.25 19.12
N MET A 218 -0.55 2.31 19.27
CA MET A 218 0.76 2.28 19.91
C MET A 218 0.60 2.81 21.35
N PRO A 219 1.09 2.08 22.36
CA PRO A 219 1.20 2.56 23.73
C PRO A 219 1.89 3.92 23.82
N ASP A 220 1.57 4.63 24.90
CA ASP A 220 1.96 6.02 25.09
C ASP A 220 3.48 6.20 25.11
N TYR A 221 3.91 7.43 24.80
CA TYR A 221 5.30 7.88 24.78
C TYR A 221 6.03 7.73 26.14
N TYR A 222 5.29 7.42 27.21
CA TYR A 222 5.72 7.49 28.61
C TYR A 222 5.89 6.14 29.30
N TRP A 223 6.06 5.02 28.56
CA TRP A 223 6.70 3.84 29.16
C TRP A 223 8.11 4.17 29.68
N GLU A 224 8.68 5.31 29.27
CA GLU A 224 9.92 5.88 29.80
C GLU A 224 9.72 7.08 30.75
N ALA A 225 10.71 7.25 31.63
CA ALA A 225 11.05 8.51 32.29
C ALA A 225 11.44 9.60 31.26
N PRO A 226 11.34 10.91 31.60
CA PRO A 226 11.53 12.00 30.64
C PRO A 226 12.93 11.99 29.99
N GLY A 227 13.00 11.78 28.67
CA GLY A 227 14.26 11.90 27.93
C GLY A 227 14.25 11.48 26.46
N ARG A 228 13.56 10.38 26.08
CA ARG A 228 13.48 9.92 24.67
C ARG A 228 12.14 9.24 24.32
N PRO A 229 11.00 9.95 24.53
CA PRO A 229 9.69 9.41 24.22
C PRO A 229 9.61 8.96 22.75
N CYS A 230 9.35 7.66 22.54
CA CYS A 230 8.99 7.12 21.23
C CYS A 230 7.81 6.15 21.39
N ALA A 231 6.62 6.58 20.97
CA ALA A 231 5.49 5.69 20.81
C ALA A 231 5.76 4.73 19.65
N GLY A 232 5.66 3.42 19.89
CA GLY A 232 5.88 2.41 18.85
C GLY A 232 7.34 2.04 18.60
N CYS A 233 8.24 2.24 19.58
CA CYS A 233 9.62 1.72 19.56
C CYS A 233 9.80 0.70 20.72
N PHE A 234 9.74 -0.61 20.44
CA PHE A 234 9.80 -1.65 21.47
C PHE A 234 11.08 -2.48 21.53
N SER A 235 12.02 -2.29 20.60
CA SER A 235 13.29 -3.04 20.54
C SER A 235 14.16 -2.87 21.79
N ARG A 236 13.87 -1.85 22.60
CA ARG A 236 14.56 -1.54 23.86
C ARG A 236 14.01 -2.29 25.08
N PHE A 237 12.84 -2.91 24.99
CA PHE A 237 12.18 -3.57 26.11
C PHE A 237 12.26 -5.07 25.94
N ASP A 238 12.47 -5.81 27.03
CA ASP A 238 12.39 -7.27 26.98
C ASP A 238 10.93 -7.77 26.96
N THR A 239 10.76 -9.05 26.67
CA THR A 239 9.45 -9.71 26.52
C THR A 239 8.62 -9.60 27.81
N LYS A 240 9.28 -9.67 28.96
CA LYS A 240 8.65 -9.56 30.29
C LYS A 240 8.11 -8.15 30.52
N THR A 241 8.88 -7.13 30.16
CA THR A 241 8.54 -5.71 30.31
C THR A 241 7.36 -5.34 29.42
N ILE A 242 7.41 -5.71 28.14
CA ILE A 242 6.30 -5.47 27.19
C ILE A 242 5.02 -6.14 27.71
N THR A 243 5.10 -7.42 28.10
CA THR A 243 3.93 -8.18 28.59
C THR A 243 3.37 -7.57 29.87
N LYS A 244 4.23 -7.14 30.80
CA LYS A 244 3.83 -6.47 32.05
C LYS A 244 3.07 -5.18 31.74
N HIS A 245 3.61 -4.30 30.90
CA HIS A 245 2.94 -3.04 30.55
C HIS A 245 1.62 -3.26 29.82
N MET A 246 1.57 -4.20 28.87
CA MET A 246 0.31 -4.55 28.19
C MET A 246 -0.77 -4.98 29.19
N LYS A 247 -0.39 -5.77 30.20
CA LYS A 247 -1.29 -6.21 31.27
C LYS A 247 -1.70 -5.06 32.21
N GLU A 248 -0.75 -4.26 32.67
CA GLU A 248 -0.99 -3.14 33.62
C GLU A 248 -1.85 -2.03 32.99
N ASP A 249 -1.58 -1.70 31.73
CA ASP A 249 -2.37 -0.71 30.97
C ASP A 249 -3.72 -1.29 30.50
N GLY A 250 -3.91 -2.61 30.59
CA GLY A 250 -5.09 -3.32 30.09
C GLY A 250 -5.22 -3.29 28.57
N HIS A 251 -4.13 -3.09 27.84
CA HIS A 251 -4.11 -3.03 26.39
C HIS A 251 -4.15 -4.45 25.77
N LYS A 252 -4.85 -4.59 24.64
CA LYS A 252 -4.93 -5.83 23.85
C LYS A 252 -4.29 -5.72 22.46
N ILE A 253 -3.72 -4.57 22.14
CA ILE A 253 -3.02 -4.34 20.88
C ILE A 253 -1.76 -3.49 21.10
N LEU A 254 -0.67 -3.88 20.45
CA LEU A 254 0.64 -3.26 20.47
C LEU A 254 1.09 -2.97 19.03
N GLY A 255 1.12 -1.70 18.63
CA GLY A 255 1.58 -1.28 17.30
C GLY A 255 3.05 -0.84 17.31
N ASN A 256 3.92 -1.53 16.55
CA ASN A 256 5.32 -1.12 16.31
C ASN A 256 5.44 -0.44 14.95
N GLU A 257 5.90 0.82 14.88
CA GLU A 257 6.09 1.54 13.60
C GLU A 257 7.56 1.83 13.28
N TRP A 258 8.39 2.04 14.30
CA TRP A 258 9.70 2.66 14.11
C TRP A 258 10.85 1.67 14.12
N ASP A 259 10.68 0.58 14.87
CA ASP A 259 11.73 -0.42 15.01
C ASP A 259 11.61 -1.48 13.93
N ALA A 260 12.77 -1.99 13.50
CA ALA A 260 12.82 -3.23 12.77
C ALA A 260 12.19 -4.35 13.62
N PHE A 261 11.60 -5.33 12.95
CA PHE A 261 11.02 -6.49 13.59
C PHE A 261 12.14 -7.44 13.97
N ASP A 262 12.47 -7.52 15.26
CA ASP A 262 13.42 -8.48 15.78
C ASP A 262 12.72 -9.84 15.96
N PRO A 263 12.98 -10.85 15.11
CA PRO A 263 12.25 -12.11 15.19
C PRO A 263 12.64 -12.96 16.41
N ASP A 264 13.86 -12.80 16.93
CA ASP A 264 14.34 -13.57 18.07
C ASP A 264 13.72 -13.02 19.36
N HIS A 265 13.48 -11.70 19.39
CA HIS A 265 12.85 -11.05 20.53
C HIS A 265 11.32 -11.05 20.45
N TYR A 266 10.74 -10.62 19.33
CA TYR A 266 9.30 -10.38 19.26
C TYR A 266 8.49 -11.65 19.15
N PHE A 267 8.93 -12.69 18.43
CA PHE A 267 8.13 -13.91 18.32
C PHE A 267 7.99 -14.68 19.64
N ASP A 268 8.79 -14.35 20.66
CA ASP A 268 8.65 -14.89 22.02
C ASP A 268 7.51 -14.23 22.82
N LEU A 269 7.02 -13.06 22.38
CA LEU A 269 5.86 -12.40 23.02
C LEU A 269 4.62 -13.30 22.99
N PRO A 270 3.74 -13.24 24.01
CA PRO A 270 2.44 -13.90 23.98
C PRO A 270 1.49 -13.12 23.03
N ALA A 271 1.84 -13.04 21.75
CA ALA A 271 1.14 -12.19 20.80
C ALA A 271 0.74 -12.93 19.52
N THR A 272 -0.37 -12.50 18.95
CA THR A 272 -0.74 -12.78 17.56
C THR A 272 -0.14 -11.71 16.68
N PHE A 273 0.54 -12.10 15.59
CA PHE A 273 1.27 -11.16 14.75
C PHE A 273 0.49 -10.81 13.49
N ALA A 274 0.32 -9.51 13.27
CA ALA A 274 -0.35 -8.96 12.10
C ALA A 274 0.49 -7.89 11.42
N THR A 275 0.43 -7.82 10.10
CA THR A 275 1.00 -6.73 9.32
C THR A 275 0.21 -6.50 8.02
N SER A 276 0.49 -5.41 7.34
CA SER A 276 -0.12 -5.08 6.05
C SER A 276 0.91 -4.49 5.10
N PHE A 277 0.88 -4.96 3.86
CA PHE A 277 1.72 -4.52 2.77
C PHE A 277 0.94 -3.64 1.81
N ARG A 278 1.67 -2.72 1.18
CA ARG A 278 1.21 -1.92 0.05
C ARG A 278 2.30 -1.93 -0.99
N ARG A 279 1.94 -1.86 -2.27
CA ARG A 279 2.93 -1.72 -3.35
C ARG A 279 3.96 -0.62 -3.02
N PRO A 280 5.27 -0.89 -3.13
CA PRO A 280 6.31 0.01 -2.61
C PRO A 280 6.25 1.42 -3.19
N LEU A 281 6.02 1.56 -4.50
CA LEU A 281 5.86 2.87 -5.16
C LEU A 281 4.61 3.61 -4.66
N ASP A 282 3.48 2.91 -4.53
CA ASP A 282 2.24 3.50 -4.04
C ASP A 282 2.37 3.98 -2.59
N ARG A 283 3.11 3.22 -1.77
CA ARG A 283 3.49 3.63 -0.41
C ARG A 283 4.37 4.88 -0.44
N ALA A 284 5.41 4.91 -1.27
CA ALA A 284 6.31 6.06 -1.40
C ALA A 284 5.57 7.33 -1.84
N LEU A 285 4.70 7.22 -2.83
CA LEU A 285 3.84 8.33 -3.27
C LEU A 285 2.86 8.77 -2.19
N SER A 286 2.28 7.82 -1.45
CA SER A 286 1.43 8.15 -0.31
C SER A 286 2.19 8.85 0.81
N GLN A 287 3.49 8.55 0.97
CA GLN A 287 4.38 9.24 1.91
C GLN A 287 4.65 10.67 1.44
N PHE A 288 5.02 10.83 0.16
CA PHE A 288 5.25 12.14 -0.46
C PHE A 288 4.03 13.04 -0.32
N ARG A 289 2.84 12.54 -0.66
CA ARG A 289 1.58 13.27 -0.52
C ARG A 289 1.37 13.75 0.91
N PHE A 290 1.48 12.83 1.86
CA PHE A 290 1.23 13.12 3.27
C PHE A 290 2.18 14.16 3.85
N GLU A 291 3.46 14.10 3.50
CA GLU A 291 4.45 15.04 4.05
C GLU A 291 4.39 16.38 3.34
N CYS A 292 4.36 16.35 2.00
CA CYS A 292 4.67 17.51 1.19
C CYS A 292 3.46 18.14 0.53
N ILE A 293 2.43 17.38 0.16
CA ILE A 293 1.22 17.94 -0.46
C ILE A 293 0.22 18.36 0.61
N GLU A 294 0.05 17.57 1.67
CA GLU A 294 -0.79 17.90 2.83
C GLU A 294 -0.07 18.85 3.82
N ASP A 295 1.05 19.47 3.43
CA ASP A 295 1.82 20.48 4.16
C ASP A 295 2.21 20.10 5.61
N ARG A 296 2.47 18.80 5.86
CA ARG A 296 2.95 18.30 7.16
C ARG A 296 4.46 18.42 7.32
N GLY A 297 4.96 19.65 7.14
CA GLY A 297 6.35 20.00 7.41
C GLY A 297 7.32 19.85 6.22
N CYS A 298 6.89 19.30 5.08
CA CYS A 298 7.70 19.28 3.86
C CYS A 298 7.26 20.37 2.87
N LYS A 299 8.23 21.19 2.43
CA LYS A 299 8.01 22.26 1.43
C LYS A 299 8.33 21.86 -0.01
N ILE A 300 8.76 20.61 -0.24
CA ILE A 300 9.21 20.13 -1.56
C ILE A 300 7.99 19.61 -2.32
N LYS A 301 7.48 20.38 -3.28
CA LYS A 301 6.29 19.99 -4.08
C LYS A 301 6.61 19.15 -5.32
N ASN A 302 7.89 18.93 -5.61
CA ASN A 302 8.35 18.11 -6.73
C ASN A 302 8.81 16.73 -6.20
N VAL A 303 8.17 15.66 -6.69
CA VAL A 303 8.42 14.28 -6.23
C VAL A 303 9.85 13.81 -6.52
N THR A 304 10.44 14.20 -7.65
CA THR A 304 11.83 13.84 -8.01
C THR A 304 12.80 14.41 -6.97
N LYS A 305 12.69 15.71 -6.66
CA LYS A 305 13.52 16.38 -5.64
C LYS A 305 13.27 15.83 -4.24
N TRP A 306 12.04 15.43 -3.94
CA TRP A 306 11.71 14.80 -2.65
C TRP A 306 12.37 13.43 -2.54
N TRP A 307 12.30 12.62 -3.60
CA TRP A 307 12.92 11.30 -3.63
C TRP A 307 14.44 11.37 -3.49
N ASP A 308 15.11 12.35 -4.11
CA ASP A 308 16.57 12.55 -3.94
C ASP A 308 16.97 12.72 -2.46
N LYS A 309 16.09 13.31 -1.65
CA LYS A 309 16.32 13.48 -0.21
C LYS A 309 15.90 12.27 0.62
N ARG A 310 14.93 11.49 0.15
CA ARG A 310 14.25 10.43 0.90
C ARG A 310 14.58 9.02 0.47
N SER A 311 15.28 8.85 -0.65
CA SER A 311 15.77 7.54 -1.10
C SER A 311 16.60 6.87 -0.01
N LYS A 312 17.38 7.63 0.77
CA LYS A 312 18.23 7.09 1.84
C LYS A 312 17.46 6.40 2.98
N ASP A 313 16.23 6.82 3.30
CA ASP A 313 15.43 6.26 4.40
C ASP A 313 14.21 5.45 3.94
N LEU A 314 13.80 5.58 2.68
CA LEU A 314 12.62 4.90 2.14
C LEU A 314 12.93 3.74 1.19
N THR A 315 14.18 3.58 0.75
CA THR A 315 14.64 2.47 -0.09
C THR A 315 14.56 1.15 0.68
N ASN A 316 13.90 0.16 0.08
CA ASN A 316 13.79 -1.21 0.59
C ASN A 316 13.42 -1.29 2.09
N VAL A 317 12.46 -0.46 2.50
CA VAL A 317 12.10 -0.28 3.92
C VAL A 317 11.44 -1.53 4.49
N TYR A 318 10.68 -2.29 3.69
CA TYR A 318 10.04 -3.52 4.16
C TYR A 318 11.08 -4.60 4.43
N VAL A 319 12.01 -4.79 3.48
CA VAL A 319 13.10 -5.76 3.65
C VAL A 319 13.98 -5.36 4.83
N TRP A 320 14.28 -4.06 5.00
CA TRP A 320 14.98 -3.58 6.19
C TRP A 320 14.19 -3.90 7.48
N THR A 321 12.89 -3.60 7.53
CA THR A 321 12.05 -3.84 8.72
C THR A 321 12.06 -5.31 9.11
N PHE A 322 11.86 -6.24 8.19
CA PHE A 322 11.70 -7.66 8.54
C PHE A 322 13.00 -8.46 8.58
N SER A 323 14.11 -7.94 8.05
CA SER A 323 15.42 -8.61 8.14
C SER A 323 16.20 -8.28 9.41
N ASN A 324 15.89 -7.16 10.07
CA ASN A 324 16.58 -6.65 11.27
C ASN A 324 18.11 -6.54 11.16
N GLU A 325 18.66 -6.33 9.97
CA GLU A 325 20.12 -6.33 9.74
C GLU A 325 20.80 -4.98 10.09
N GLY A 326 20.16 -4.12 10.89
CA GLY A 326 20.74 -2.90 11.48
C GLY A 326 21.14 -1.77 10.51
N VAL A 327 21.21 -2.04 9.20
CA VAL A 327 21.67 -1.08 8.19
C VAL A 327 20.53 -0.73 7.23
N ARG A 328 19.97 0.48 7.35
CA ARG A 328 18.97 1.01 6.40
C ARG A 328 19.48 1.14 4.96
N LYS A 329 20.80 1.12 4.76
CA LYS A 329 21.46 1.13 3.45
C LYS A 329 21.81 -0.30 3.02
N LEU A 330 20.83 -0.99 2.44
CA LEU A 330 21.15 -2.16 1.63
C LEU A 330 21.89 -1.68 0.38
N SER A 331 23.09 -2.22 0.17
CA SER A 331 23.86 -1.89 -1.03
C SER A 331 23.12 -2.40 -2.25
N ILE A 332 22.71 -1.47 -3.13
CA ILE A 332 22.17 -1.76 -4.46
C ILE A 332 23.28 -2.00 -5.49
N GLY A 333 24.53 -2.15 -5.05
CA GLY A 333 25.68 -2.36 -5.92
C GLY A 333 25.62 -3.67 -6.71
N THR A 334 26.47 -3.78 -7.72
CA THR A 334 26.50 -4.90 -8.66
C THR A 334 27.53 -5.97 -8.30
N THR A 335 28.21 -5.84 -7.16
CA THR A 335 29.23 -6.80 -6.75
C THR A 335 28.60 -8.11 -6.27
N LYS A 336 29.39 -9.20 -6.30
CA LYS A 336 28.97 -10.49 -5.74
C LYS A 336 28.58 -10.38 -4.27
N ALA A 337 29.34 -9.62 -3.48
CA ALA A 337 29.06 -9.39 -2.06
C ALA A 337 27.73 -8.64 -1.85
N ASP A 338 27.40 -7.66 -2.71
CA ASP A 338 26.11 -6.98 -2.65
C ASP A 338 24.96 -7.94 -2.96
N SER A 339 25.13 -8.77 -3.99
CA SER A 339 24.18 -9.80 -4.38
C SER A 339 23.92 -10.80 -3.24
N GLU A 340 24.96 -11.38 -2.66
CA GLU A 340 24.87 -12.30 -1.51
C GLU A 340 24.20 -11.63 -0.30
N ARG A 341 24.51 -10.36 -0.04
CA ARG A 341 23.86 -9.60 1.03
C ARG A 341 22.36 -9.40 0.77
N ARG A 342 21.96 -9.03 -0.45
CA ARG A 342 20.54 -8.87 -0.82
C ARG A 342 19.77 -10.17 -0.68
N GLN A 343 20.36 -11.29 -1.11
CA GLN A 343 19.80 -12.63 -0.93
C GLN A 343 19.56 -12.94 0.54
N LYS A 344 20.59 -12.75 1.38
CA LYS A 344 20.52 -13.01 2.83
C LYS A 344 19.42 -12.20 3.52
N VAL A 345 19.39 -10.88 3.29
CA VAL A 345 18.40 -10.01 3.96
C VAL A 345 16.98 -10.28 3.48
N LEU A 346 16.79 -10.57 2.18
CA LEU A 346 15.48 -10.91 1.66
C LEU A 346 15.00 -12.26 2.22
N GLY A 347 15.88 -13.27 2.26
CA GLY A 347 15.56 -14.57 2.83
C GLY A 347 15.08 -14.45 4.28
N ARG A 348 15.82 -13.69 5.11
CA ARG A 348 15.41 -13.38 6.49
C ARG A 348 14.05 -12.69 6.55
N ALA A 349 13.83 -11.67 5.72
CA ALA A 349 12.55 -10.96 5.69
C ALA A 349 11.37 -11.88 5.30
N LEU A 350 11.58 -12.79 4.33
CA LEU A 350 10.59 -13.79 3.92
C LEU A 350 10.27 -14.77 5.06
N ASP A 351 11.29 -15.25 5.77
CA ASP A 351 11.17 -16.16 6.91
C ASP A 351 10.33 -15.51 8.03
N VAL A 352 10.57 -14.22 8.28
CA VAL A 352 9.80 -13.45 9.27
C VAL A 352 8.35 -13.28 8.83
N VAL A 353 8.10 -12.81 7.61
CA VAL A 353 6.73 -12.55 7.13
C VAL A 353 5.89 -13.83 7.05
N ALA A 354 6.50 -14.96 6.69
CA ALA A 354 5.82 -16.26 6.66
C ALA A 354 5.22 -16.66 8.03
N ARG A 355 5.87 -16.28 9.13
CA ARG A 355 5.45 -16.57 10.51
C ARG A 355 4.31 -15.67 11.02
N PHE A 356 4.01 -14.55 10.35
CA PHE A 356 2.91 -13.67 10.77
C PHE A 356 1.56 -14.38 10.60
N ASN A 357 0.71 -14.32 11.64
CA ASN A 357 -0.61 -14.95 11.61
C ASN A 357 -1.52 -14.30 10.56
N LEU A 358 -1.47 -12.97 10.47
CA LEU A 358 -2.24 -12.17 9.52
C LEU A 358 -1.29 -11.29 8.67
N VAL A 359 -1.29 -11.50 7.36
CA VAL A 359 -0.61 -10.64 6.39
C VAL A 359 -1.67 -10.13 5.45
N MET A 360 -1.88 -8.82 5.40
CA MET A 360 -2.89 -8.20 4.52
C MET A 360 -2.26 -7.46 3.35
N ALA A 361 -2.95 -7.41 2.22
CA ALA A 361 -2.60 -6.57 1.08
C ALA A 361 -3.54 -5.38 0.99
N MET A 362 -3.00 -4.16 0.98
CA MET A 362 -3.79 -2.92 0.97
C MET A 362 -4.68 -2.79 -0.26
N GLU A 363 -4.22 -3.33 -1.39
CA GLU A 363 -4.91 -3.35 -2.67
C GLU A 363 -6.15 -4.26 -2.66
N TRP A 364 -6.23 -5.18 -1.70
CA TRP A 364 -7.24 -6.23 -1.63
C TRP A 364 -7.92 -6.35 -0.26
N LEU A 365 -7.89 -5.28 0.57
CA LEU A 365 -8.48 -5.29 1.91
C LEU A 365 -9.97 -5.63 1.94
N ALA A 366 -10.71 -5.32 0.88
CA ALA A 366 -12.13 -5.66 0.78
C ALA A 366 -12.38 -7.18 0.90
N TYR A 367 -11.39 -8.00 0.56
CA TYR A 367 -11.44 -9.46 0.66
C TYR A 367 -10.90 -10.01 2.00
N ALA A 368 -10.30 -9.16 2.84
CA ALA A 368 -9.74 -9.58 4.13
C ALA A 368 -10.75 -9.87 5.27
N PRO A 369 -12.05 -9.46 5.26
CA PRO A 369 -12.96 -9.66 6.40
C PRO A 369 -12.97 -11.08 6.98
N ASN A 370 -13.16 -12.10 6.14
CA ASN A 370 -13.23 -13.49 6.60
C ASN A 370 -11.90 -13.94 7.22
N HIS A 371 -10.77 -13.56 6.61
CA HIS A 371 -9.45 -13.87 7.13
C HIS A 371 -9.23 -13.20 8.51
N VAL A 372 -9.59 -11.92 8.63
CA VAL A 372 -9.51 -11.16 9.88
C VAL A 372 -10.40 -11.77 10.98
N GLN A 373 -11.64 -12.13 10.66
CA GLN A 373 -12.55 -12.79 11.59
C GLN A 373 -11.97 -14.11 12.10
N ARG A 374 -11.46 -14.95 11.20
CA ARG A 374 -10.91 -16.26 11.57
C ARG A 374 -9.63 -16.14 12.40
N VAL A 375 -8.71 -15.23 12.04
CA VAL A 375 -7.42 -15.09 12.75
C VAL A 375 -7.55 -14.29 14.05
N LEU A 376 -8.32 -13.20 14.06
CA LEU A 376 -8.38 -12.24 15.17
C LEU A 376 -9.68 -12.29 15.98
N GLY A 377 -10.74 -12.94 15.49
CA GLY A 377 -12.06 -12.90 16.12
C GLY A 377 -12.83 -11.59 15.95
N PHE A 378 -12.31 -10.66 15.15
CA PHE A 378 -12.90 -9.34 14.95
C PHE A 378 -14.14 -9.44 14.07
N ARG A 379 -15.34 -9.21 14.64
CA ARG A 379 -16.64 -9.33 13.97
C ARG A 379 -17.01 -8.10 13.13
N ASP A 380 -16.71 -6.89 13.62
CA ASP A 380 -16.97 -5.63 12.90
C ASP A 380 -15.81 -5.31 11.95
N THR A 381 -15.85 -5.88 10.74
CA THR A 381 -14.82 -5.70 9.71
C THR A 381 -15.16 -4.60 8.69
N LYS A 382 -16.22 -3.81 8.92
CA LYS A 382 -16.69 -2.82 7.94
C LYS A 382 -15.65 -1.76 7.60
N THR A 383 -14.72 -1.48 8.51
CA THR A 383 -13.62 -0.52 8.27
C THR A 383 -12.69 -0.95 7.13
N LEU A 384 -12.66 -2.25 6.79
CA LEU A 384 -11.91 -2.82 5.66
C LEU A 384 -12.61 -2.60 4.31
N THR A 385 -13.88 -2.21 4.30
CA THR A 385 -14.68 -1.98 3.08
C THR A 385 -15.17 -0.53 2.97
N GLU A 386 -15.47 0.15 4.08
CA GLU A 386 -16.04 1.52 4.12
C GLU A 386 -14.99 2.63 4.15
N ARG A 387 -13.86 2.41 4.84
CA ARG A 387 -12.86 3.46 5.12
C ARG A 387 -11.56 3.29 4.34
N VAL A 388 -11.43 2.22 3.58
CA VAL A 388 -10.27 2.05 2.70
C VAL A 388 -10.41 3.10 1.61
N ARG A 389 -9.69 4.23 1.76
CA ARG A 389 -9.49 5.14 0.64
C ARG A 389 -9.00 4.26 -0.50
N PRO A 390 -9.76 4.12 -1.58
CA PRO A 390 -9.48 3.04 -2.50
C PRO A 390 -8.07 3.25 -3.01
N HIS A 391 -7.30 2.16 -2.97
CA HIS A 391 -6.04 2.10 -3.71
C HIS A 391 -6.28 2.59 -5.13
N ILE A 392 -5.29 3.15 -5.83
CA ILE A 392 -5.58 3.78 -7.14
C ILE A 392 -6.22 2.78 -8.11
N ALA A 393 -5.80 1.51 -8.04
CA ALA A 393 -6.41 0.41 -8.76
C ALA A 393 -7.89 0.21 -8.39
N GLN A 394 -8.26 0.38 -7.12
CA GLN A 394 -9.64 0.34 -6.65
C GLN A 394 -10.47 1.55 -7.10
N HIS A 395 -9.89 2.75 -7.20
CA HIS A 395 -10.62 3.92 -7.74
C HIS A 395 -10.94 3.77 -9.23
N LYS A 396 -10.18 2.95 -9.98
CA LYS A 396 -10.49 2.66 -11.39
C LYS A 396 -11.66 1.69 -11.55
N ARG A 397 -12.17 1.10 -10.47
CA ARG A 397 -13.30 0.19 -10.50
C ARG A 397 -14.59 1.00 -10.64
N ASP A 398 -15.43 0.60 -11.60
CA ASP A 398 -16.83 1.07 -11.68
C ASP A 398 -17.71 0.21 -10.76
N ASP A 399 -17.38 0.17 -9.47
CA ASP A 399 -18.01 -0.67 -8.45
C ASP A 399 -18.95 0.11 -7.51
N GLY A 400 -19.25 1.37 -7.86
CA GLY A 400 -20.12 2.25 -7.09
C GLY A 400 -19.47 2.94 -5.89
N GLN A 401 -18.16 2.75 -5.62
CA GLN A 401 -17.46 3.42 -4.51
C GLN A 401 -16.97 4.86 -4.79
N GLU A 402 -17.37 5.46 -5.91
CA GLU A 402 -16.88 6.79 -6.33
C GLU A 402 -17.17 7.94 -5.34
N ARG A 403 -18.17 7.76 -4.46
CA ARG A 403 -18.60 8.77 -3.48
C ARG A 403 -18.43 8.25 -2.05
N ASN A 404 -17.24 8.40 -1.48
CA ASN A 404 -17.11 8.28 -0.03
C ASN A 404 -17.78 9.51 0.62
N VAL A 405 -18.95 9.29 1.24
CA VAL A 405 -19.79 10.34 1.85
C VAL A 405 -19.10 11.03 3.04
N MET A 406 -17.98 10.49 3.54
CA MET A 406 -17.30 10.95 4.76
C MET A 406 -16.17 11.98 4.55
N GLY A 407 -16.30 12.91 3.59
CA GLY A 407 -15.56 14.18 3.60
C GLY A 407 -14.02 14.12 3.48
N ALA A 408 -13.43 12.95 3.21
CA ALA A 408 -12.04 12.90 2.78
C ALA A 408 -11.95 13.56 1.40
N ALA A 409 -11.01 14.50 1.22
CA ALA A 409 -10.75 15.16 -0.07
C ALA A 409 -10.90 14.15 -1.22
N GLY A 410 -11.80 14.44 -2.16
CA GLY A 410 -12.31 13.48 -3.14
C GLY A 410 -11.24 12.54 -3.67
N ILE A 411 -11.56 11.25 -3.76
CA ILE A 411 -10.63 10.14 -4.00
C ILE A 411 -9.67 10.39 -5.18
N ALA A 412 -10.13 11.08 -6.23
CA ALA A 412 -9.31 11.51 -7.37
C ALA A 412 -8.10 12.40 -6.99
N LYS A 413 -8.18 13.17 -5.89
CA LYS A 413 -7.06 13.96 -5.34
C LYS A 413 -6.17 13.15 -4.39
N ALA A 414 -6.63 11.99 -3.93
CA ALA A 414 -5.95 11.18 -2.91
C ALA A 414 -5.13 10.01 -3.50
N SER A 415 -5.36 9.61 -4.75
CA SER A 415 -4.74 8.42 -5.35
C SER A 415 -3.99 8.79 -6.63
N TRP A 416 -2.67 8.57 -6.68
CA TRP A 416 -1.84 8.78 -7.87
C TRP A 416 -1.32 7.47 -8.45
N THR A 417 -1.72 7.09 -9.66
CA THR A 417 -1.10 5.95 -10.36
C THR A 417 0.38 6.32 -10.59
N PRO A 418 1.36 5.52 -10.11
CA PRO A 418 2.76 5.87 -10.27
C PRO A 418 3.15 6.14 -11.72
N GLU A 419 2.68 5.32 -12.66
CA GLU A 419 2.91 5.44 -14.09
C GLU A 419 2.37 6.75 -14.69
N ASN A 420 1.29 7.30 -14.13
CA ASN A 420 0.67 8.54 -14.62
C ASN A 420 1.24 9.79 -13.94
N TYR A 421 1.71 9.65 -12.70
CA TYR A 421 2.14 10.78 -11.87
C TYR A 421 3.65 11.05 -11.94
N LEU A 422 4.45 9.99 -12.05
CA LEU A 422 5.90 10.10 -12.08
C LEU A 422 6.40 10.32 -13.51
N PRO A 423 7.38 11.22 -13.71
CA PRO A 423 8.17 11.23 -14.94
C PRO A 423 8.80 9.84 -15.17
N PRO A 424 8.95 9.36 -16.43
CA PRO A 424 9.46 8.02 -16.72
C PRO A 424 10.82 7.70 -16.06
N GLU A 425 11.73 8.66 -16.04
CA GLU A 425 13.04 8.52 -15.38
C GLU A 425 12.89 8.36 -13.86
N THR A 426 12.04 9.18 -13.23
CA THR A 426 11.75 9.10 -11.79
C THR A 426 11.07 7.79 -11.45
N TYR A 427 10.09 7.35 -12.24
CA TYR A 427 9.42 6.06 -12.08
C TYR A 427 10.43 4.91 -12.10
N THR A 428 11.30 4.90 -13.11
CA THR A 428 12.32 3.86 -13.28
C THR A 428 13.27 3.84 -12.09
N ARG A 429 13.82 5.00 -11.72
CA ARG A 429 14.72 5.15 -10.58
C ARG A 429 14.08 4.68 -9.27
N MET A 430 12.88 5.16 -8.96
CA MET A 430 12.16 4.76 -7.74
C MET A 430 11.84 3.27 -7.73
N SER A 431 11.49 2.68 -8.88
CA SER A 431 11.27 1.24 -9.00
C SER A 431 12.52 0.44 -8.68
N HIS A 432 13.68 0.88 -9.19
CA HIS A 432 14.97 0.25 -8.94
C HIS A 432 15.37 0.37 -7.47
N ASP A 433 15.22 1.56 -6.88
CA ASP A 433 15.52 1.79 -5.47
C ASP A 433 14.66 0.89 -4.55
N LEU A 434 13.45 0.50 -4.98
CA LEU A 434 12.49 -0.30 -4.23
C LEU A 434 12.43 -1.78 -4.67
N ALA A 435 13.37 -2.24 -5.49
CA ALA A 435 13.29 -3.56 -6.14
C ALA A 435 13.19 -4.75 -5.15
N LEU A 436 13.82 -4.68 -3.97
CA LEU A 436 13.71 -5.78 -3.00
C LEU A 436 12.38 -5.74 -2.26
N ASP A 437 11.85 -4.54 -1.97
CA ASP A 437 10.50 -4.40 -1.43
C ASP A 437 9.45 -4.90 -2.43
N GLU A 438 9.68 -4.79 -3.74
CA GLU A 438 8.78 -5.35 -4.76
C GLU A 438 8.72 -6.87 -4.66
N ILE A 439 9.87 -7.56 -4.52
CA ILE A 439 9.91 -9.01 -4.31
C ILE A 439 9.15 -9.39 -3.04
N LEU A 440 9.50 -8.77 -1.90
CA LEU A 440 8.87 -9.08 -0.61
C LEU A 440 7.36 -8.78 -0.60
N THR A 441 6.93 -7.72 -1.28
CA THR A 441 5.52 -7.34 -1.38
C THR A 441 4.74 -8.32 -2.25
N ASP A 442 5.26 -8.71 -3.42
CA ASP A 442 4.59 -9.69 -4.29
C ASP A 442 4.52 -11.06 -3.59
N ALA A 443 5.55 -11.43 -2.83
CA ALA A 443 5.55 -12.55 -1.91
C ALA A 443 4.45 -12.48 -0.84
N ALA A 444 4.38 -11.39 -0.08
CA ALA A 444 3.38 -11.20 0.96
C ALA A 444 1.95 -11.20 0.40
N ARG A 445 1.76 -10.61 -0.79
CA ARG A 445 0.49 -10.64 -1.54
C ARG A 445 0.10 -12.06 -1.91
N ARG A 446 1.05 -12.89 -2.37
CA ARG A 446 0.80 -14.30 -2.65
C ARG A 446 0.42 -15.06 -1.38
N MET A 447 1.09 -14.82 -0.25
CA MET A 447 0.74 -15.43 1.04
C MET A 447 -0.68 -15.04 1.49
N PHE A 448 -1.06 -13.78 1.31
CA PHE A 448 -2.42 -13.31 1.57
C PHE A 448 -3.45 -14.04 0.72
N LEU A 449 -3.22 -14.17 -0.59
CA LEU A 449 -4.15 -14.85 -1.50
C LEU A 449 -4.29 -16.32 -1.15
N GLU A 450 -3.18 -17.05 -0.96
CA GLU A 450 -3.24 -18.47 -0.60
C GLU A 450 -4.04 -18.68 0.70
N ARG A 451 -3.75 -17.90 1.75
CA ARG A 451 -4.48 -18.01 3.03
C ARG A 451 -5.96 -17.62 2.90
N LEU A 452 -6.29 -16.75 1.96
CA LEU A 452 -7.65 -16.34 1.68
C LEU A 452 -8.41 -17.43 0.92
N VAL A 453 -7.85 -18.00 -0.15
CA VAL A 453 -8.56 -18.94 -1.03
C VAL A 453 -8.52 -20.39 -0.54
N CYS A 454 -7.46 -20.79 0.15
CA CYS A 454 -7.21 -22.16 0.62
C CYS A 454 -7.84 -22.50 1.98
N ASP A 455 -8.51 -21.54 2.63
CA ASP A 455 -9.12 -21.72 3.94
C ASP A 455 -8.14 -22.22 5.03
N ASP A 456 -6.86 -21.80 4.98
CA ASP A 456 -5.79 -22.22 5.92
C ASP A 456 -6.07 -22.02 7.41
N VAL A 457 -7.20 -21.40 7.76
CA VAL A 457 -7.59 -21.12 9.14
C VAL A 457 -8.67 -22.09 9.64
N SER A 458 -9.39 -22.80 8.74
CA SER A 458 -10.35 -23.85 9.17
C SER A 458 -9.66 -25.11 9.70
N MET A 459 -8.34 -25.24 9.54
CA MET A 459 -7.54 -26.30 10.17
C MET A 459 -7.29 -26.08 11.68
N PHE A 460 -7.76 -24.96 12.25
CA PHE A 460 -7.52 -24.62 13.66
C PHE A 460 -8.76 -24.66 14.55
N ASP A 461 -9.91 -24.99 14.00
CA ASP A 461 -11.12 -25.33 14.77
C ASP A 461 -11.26 -26.86 14.79
#